data_AF-A0AA38UE67-F1
#
_entry.id   AF-A0AA38UE67-F1
#
_cell.length_a   1.000
_cell.length_b   1.000
_cell.length_c   1.000
_cell.angle_alpha   90.00
_cell.angle_beta   90.00
_cell.angle_gamma   90.00
#
_symmetry.space_group_name_H-M   'P 1'
#
loop_
_entity.id
_entity.type
_entity.pdbx_description
1 polymer ?
#
loop_
_entity_poly.entity_id
_entity_poly.type
_entity_poly.pdbx_seq_one_letter_code
_entity_poly.pdbx_strand_id
1 'polypeptide(L)'
;MSLWVESCNEWRKQLPEDVEKALQKHEKDKTYDDPEYKEAVQAFYKKHVTRIWPFPQDLLDTIKQVEEDDTVYFTMNGPSEFCVIGSLRTWSVVDEVHKIKVPCLVINAEWDEGRDRQVFRGPYTPLKSALC
;
A
#
# COMPACT_ATOMS: atom_id res chain seq x y z
N MET A 1 -10.48 3.20 -0.80
CA MET A 1 -9.53 2.59 0.15
C MET A 1 -9.95 1.19 0.62
N SER A 2 -11.21 0.76 0.56
CA SER A 2 -11.57 -0.63 0.90
C SER A 2 -10.81 -1.67 0.06
N LEU A 3 -10.84 -1.56 -1.27
CA LEU A 3 -10.11 -2.45 -2.18
C LEU A 3 -8.58 -2.41 -1.96
N TRP A 4 -8.06 -1.27 -1.51
CA TRP A 4 -6.64 -1.09 -1.19
C TRP A 4 -6.27 -1.88 0.06
N VAL A 5 -6.97 -1.64 1.17
CA VAL A 5 -6.74 -2.35 2.43
C VAL A 5 -6.93 -3.86 2.26
N GLU A 6 -7.95 -4.30 1.52
CA GLU A 6 -8.13 -5.72 1.19
C GLU A 6 -6.92 -6.31 0.46
N SER A 7 -6.37 -5.59 -0.52
CA SER A 7 -5.22 -6.03 -1.31
C SER A 7 -3.96 -6.14 -0.46
N CYS A 8 -3.67 -5.13 0.37
CA CYS A 8 -2.55 -5.19 1.30
C CYS A 8 -2.72 -6.29 2.35
N ASN A 9 -3.94 -6.51 2.85
CA ASN A 9 -4.21 -7.57 3.84
C ASN A 9 -3.99 -8.98 3.26
N GLU A 10 -4.16 -9.19 1.96
CA GLU A 10 -3.81 -10.47 1.32
C GLU A 10 -2.31 -10.70 1.27
N TRP A 11 -1.51 -9.64 1.12
CA TRP A 11 -0.06 -9.72 1.23
C TRP A 11 0.41 -9.90 2.67
N ARG A 12 -0.23 -9.23 3.63
CA ARG A 12 0.05 -9.39 5.07
C ARG A 12 -0.10 -10.84 5.54
N LYS A 13 -1.12 -11.55 5.05
CA LYS A 13 -1.31 -12.99 5.33
C LYS A 13 -0.15 -13.89 4.88
N GLN A 14 0.75 -13.39 4.02
CA GLN A 14 1.92 -14.12 3.51
C GLN A 14 3.22 -13.66 4.16
N LEU A 15 3.17 -12.72 5.11
CA LEU A 15 4.31 -12.37 5.94
C LEU A 15 4.58 -13.48 6.96
N PRO A 16 5.82 -13.54 7.49
CA PRO A 16 6.12 -14.37 8.66
C PRO A 16 5.12 -14.10 9.81
N GLU A 17 4.77 -15.14 10.56
CA GLU A 17 3.72 -15.07 11.59
C GLU A 17 4.06 -14.06 12.70
N ASP A 18 5.33 -13.97 13.08
CA ASP A 18 5.86 -13.00 14.04
C ASP A 18 5.71 -11.56 13.55
N VAL A 19 5.98 -11.31 12.26
CA VAL A 19 5.80 -10.00 11.63
C VAL A 19 4.34 -9.57 11.66
N GLU A 20 3.41 -10.43 11.24
CA GLU A 20 1.97 -10.09 11.26
C GLU A 20 1.43 -9.91 12.69
N LYS A 21 1.93 -10.69 13.66
CA LYS A 21 1.58 -10.50 15.08
C LYS A 21 2.04 -9.15 15.62
N ALA A 22 3.25 -8.73 15.28
CA ALA A 22 3.76 -7.40 15.63
C ALA A 22 2.86 -6.30 15.05
N LEU A 23 2.51 -6.39 13.76
CA LEU A 23 1.58 -5.44 13.12
C LEU A 23 0.25 -5.37 13.88
N GLN A 24 -0.42 -6.50 14.11
CA GLN A 24 -1.72 -6.54 14.77
C GLN A 24 -1.68 -6.00 16.20
N LYS A 25 -0.65 -6.34 16.97
CA LYS A 25 -0.46 -5.87 18.36
C LYS A 25 -0.38 -4.34 18.38
N HIS A 26 0.55 -3.77 17.62
CA HIS A 26 0.80 -2.33 17.67
C HIS A 26 -0.31 -1.51 16.98
N GLU A 27 -1.00 -2.08 15.98
CA GLU A 27 -2.20 -1.46 15.40
C GLU A 27 -3.35 -1.38 16.39
N LYS A 28 -3.58 -2.46 17.15
CA LYS A 28 -4.61 -2.51 18.20
C LYS A 28 -4.29 -1.54 19.34
N ASP A 29 -3.05 -1.52 19.78
CA ASP A 29 -2.59 -0.71 20.92
C ASP A 29 -2.24 0.73 20.52
N LYS A 30 -2.27 1.05 19.21
CA LYS A 30 -1.95 2.35 18.61
C LYS A 30 -0.54 2.84 18.94
N THR A 31 0.40 1.92 19.07
CA THR A 31 1.82 2.20 19.36
C THR A 31 2.63 2.18 18.06
N TYR A 32 2.31 3.08 17.15
CA TYR A 32 2.87 3.10 15.79
C TYR A 32 4.34 3.53 15.74
N ASP A 33 4.83 4.19 16.80
CA ASP A 33 6.23 4.59 16.91
C ASP A 33 7.16 3.50 17.43
N ASP A 34 6.60 2.35 17.84
CA ASP A 34 7.38 1.25 18.38
C ASP A 34 8.34 0.68 17.31
N PRO A 35 9.64 0.49 17.63
CA PRO A 35 10.60 -0.11 16.71
C PRO A 35 10.14 -1.47 16.14
N GLU A 36 9.48 -2.30 16.94
CA GLU A 36 8.94 -3.60 16.51
C GLU A 36 7.88 -3.42 15.41
N TYR A 37 7.02 -2.40 15.53
CA TYR A 37 6.05 -2.06 14.49
C TYR A 37 6.73 -1.53 13.22
N LYS A 38 7.68 -0.60 13.35
CA LYS A 38 8.40 -0.02 12.20
C LYS A 38 9.17 -1.09 11.41
N GLU A 39 9.81 -2.03 12.09
CA GLU A 39 10.47 -3.18 11.45
C GLU A 39 9.48 -4.09 10.71
N ALA A 40 8.32 -4.36 11.33
CA ALA A 40 7.28 -5.18 10.72
C ALA A 40 6.65 -4.51 9.48
N VAL A 41 6.41 -3.19 9.53
CA VAL A 41 5.97 -2.39 8.37
C VAL A 41 7.03 -2.44 7.27
N GLN A 42 8.31 -2.26 7.62
CA GLN A 42 9.40 -2.32 6.65
C GLN A 42 9.50 -3.69 5.96
N ALA A 43 9.20 -4.78 6.66
CA ALA A 43 9.17 -6.12 6.08
C ALA A 43 8.11 -6.27 4.96
N PHE A 44 6.95 -5.61 5.10
CA PHE A 44 5.98 -5.48 4.02
C PHE A 44 6.52 -4.60 2.89
N TYR A 45 7.09 -3.44 3.22
CA TYR A 45 7.55 -2.45 2.23
C TYR A 45 8.62 -3.03 1.30
N LYS A 46 9.56 -3.82 1.83
CA LYS A 46 10.60 -4.51 1.05
C LYS A 46 10.06 -5.49 0.02
N LYS A 47 8.82 -5.94 0.17
CA LYS A 47 8.19 -6.90 -0.75
C LYS A 47 7.25 -6.24 -1.74
N HIS A 48 6.52 -5.20 -1.31
CA HIS A 48 5.33 -4.71 -2.00
C HIS A 48 5.33 -3.21 -2.34
N VAL A 49 6.23 -2.42 -1.72
CA VAL A 49 6.42 -0.99 -2.05
C VAL A 49 7.66 -0.83 -2.94
N THR A 50 8.81 -1.32 -2.46
CA THR A 50 10.02 -1.42 -3.28
C THR A 50 10.79 -2.68 -2.97
N ARG A 51 11.25 -3.34 -4.02
CA ARG A 51 12.05 -4.57 -3.93
C ARG A 51 13.55 -4.31 -4.11
N ILE A 52 13.93 -3.05 -4.32
CA ILE A 52 15.34 -2.63 -4.38
C ILE A 52 15.82 -2.46 -2.93
N TRP A 53 16.91 -3.15 -2.57
CA TRP A 53 17.50 -3.07 -1.25
C TRP A 53 19.02 -2.84 -1.32
N PRO A 54 19.58 -1.85 -0.60
CA PRO A 54 18.89 -0.87 0.26
C PRO A 54 17.93 0.03 -0.54
N PHE A 55 16.98 0.67 0.16
CA PHE A 55 16.03 1.57 -0.48
C PHE A 55 16.75 2.68 -1.27
N PRO A 56 16.29 3.02 -2.49
CA PRO A 56 16.84 4.13 -3.25
C PRO A 56 16.79 5.45 -2.48
N GLN A 57 17.75 6.35 -2.73
CA GLN A 57 17.85 7.63 -2.02
C GLN A 57 16.56 8.46 -2.12
N ASP A 58 15.96 8.55 -3.31
CA ASP A 58 14.72 9.30 -3.53
C ASP A 58 13.56 8.80 -2.65
N LEU A 59 13.50 7.49 -2.40
CA LEU A 59 12.51 6.91 -1.49
C LEU A 59 12.85 7.23 -0.02
N LEU A 60 14.13 7.13 0.37
CA LEU A 60 14.58 7.49 1.71
C LEU A 60 14.28 8.95 2.04
N ASP A 61 14.47 9.86 1.07
CA ASP A 61 14.17 11.27 1.23
C ASP A 61 12.66 11.50 1.44
N THR A 62 11.81 10.76 0.72
CA THR A 62 10.35 10.81 0.91
C THR A 62 9.94 10.29 2.29
N ILE A 63 10.48 9.15 2.71
CA ILE A 63 10.20 8.58 4.05
C ILE A 63 10.62 9.57 5.14
N LYS A 64 11.81 10.17 5.00
CA LYS A 64 12.31 11.17 5.95
C LYS A 64 11.37 12.37 6.07
N GLN A 65 10.84 12.89 4.96
CA GLN A 65 9.89 14.02 5.00
C GLN A 65 8.60 13.65 5.74
N VAL A 66 8.09 12.44 5.54
CA VAL A 66 6.91 11.94 6.28
C VAL A 66 7.24 11.76 7.77
N GLU A 67 8.44 11.30 8.12
CA GLU A 67 8.86 11.16 9.53
C GLU A 67 9.10 12.52 10.21
N GLU A 68 9.51 13.55 9.47
CA GLU A 68 9.71 14.91 9.98
C GLU A 68 8.37 15.63 10.27
N ASP A 69 7.37 15.44 9.40
CA ASP A 69 6.00 15.94 9.60
C ASP A 69 4.98 15.01 8.92
N ASP A 70 4.33 14.16 9.72
CA ASP A 70 3.35 13.19 9.24
C ASP A 70 1.93 13.76 9.17
N THR A 71 1.71 15.06 9.43
CA THR A 71 0.39 15.68 9.60
C THR A 71 -0.57 15.26 8.49
N VAL A 72 -0.14 15.36 7.23
CA VAL A 72 -0.99 15.01 6.08
C VAL A 72 -1.17 13.49 5.96
N TYR A 73 -0.07 12.73 5.98
CA TYR A 73 -0.10 11.29 5.76
C TYR A 73 -0.92 10.58 6.85
N PHE A 74 -0.68 10.90 8.12
CA PHE A 74 -1.42 10.32 9.24
C PHE A 74 -2.90 10.73 9.23
N THR A 75 -3.21 12.01 8.96
CA THR A 75 -4.60 12.50 8.95
C THR A 75 -5.42 11.90 7.82
N MET A 76 -4.83 11.76 6.62
CA MET A 76 -5.55 11.30 5.43
C MET A 76 -5.53 9.79 5.29
N ASN A 77 -4.36 9.18 5.47
CA ASN A 77 -4.15 7.74 5.34
C ASN A 77 -4.14 7.05 6.70
N GLY A 78 -3.08 7.27 7.49
CA GLY A 78 -2.81 6.56 8.73
C GLY A 78 -1.32 6.23 8.87
N PRO A 79 -0.93 5.35 9.80
CA PRO A 79 0.49 5.09 10.12
C PRO A 79 1.22 4.17 9.14
N SER A 80 0.53 3.54 8.17
CA SER A 80 1.15 2.68 7.15
C SER A 80 0.20 2.46 5.96
N GLU A 81 0.71 1.91 4.86
CA GLU A 81 -0.07 1.61 3.64
C GLU A 81 -1.29 0.70 3.87
N PHE A 82 -1.28 -0.11 4.94
CA PHE A 82 -2.36 -1.06 5.24
C PHE A 82 -3.18 -0.68 6.48
N CYS A 83 -2.73 0.30 7.28
CA CYS A 83 -3.47 0.81 8.43
C CYS A 83 -4.18 2.13 8.06
N VAL A 84 -5.19 2.05 7.20
CA VAL A 84 -5.88 3.23 6.65
C VAL A 84 -7.03 3.68 7.56
N ILE A 85 -6.72 4.50 8.56
CA ILE A 85 -7.67 4.99 9.58
C ILE A 85 -8.09 6.45 9.40
N GLY A 86 -7.45 7.17 8.48
CA GLY A 86 -7.64 8.59 8.23
C GLY A 86 -8.92 8.94 7.47
N SER A 87 -8.96 10.16 6.94
CA SER A 87 -10.12 10.69 6.20
C SER A 87 -10.40 9.94 4.88
N LEU A 88 -9.39 9.31 4.27
CA LEU A 88 -9.55 8.57 3.01
C LEU A 88 -10.12 7.15 3.20
N ARG A 89 -10.30 6.65 4.43
CA ARG A 89 -10.71 5.25 4.68
C ARG A 89 -11.94 4.77 3.89
N THR A 90 -12.88 5.67 3.58
CA THR A 90 -14.09 5.38 2.78
C THR A 90 -14.02 5.90 1.34
N TRP A 91 -12.95 6.57 0.93
CA TRP A 91 -12.83 7.17 -0.39
C TRP A 91 -12.85 6.11 -1.50
N SER A 92 -13.50 6.41 -2.62
CA SER A 92 -13.52 5.56 -3.81
C SER A 92 -13.76 6.42 -5.06
N VAL A 93 -13.10 6.07 -6.17
CA VAL A 93 -13.36 6.63 -7.50
C VAL A 93 -13.98 5.60 -8.46
N VAL A 94 -14.26 4.38 -7.99
CA VAL A 94 -14.70 3.26 -8.84
C VAL A 94 -15.98 3.59 -9.61
N ASP A 95 -16.93 4.28 -8.98
CA ASP A 95 -18.20 4.65 -9.61
C ASP A 95 -18.08 5.88 -10.51
N GLU A 96 -16.93 6.55 -10.50
CA GLU A 96 -16.68 7.81 -11.21
C GLU A 96 -15.68 7.65 -12.36
N VAL A 97 -14.81 6.63 -12.31
CA VAL A 97 -13.70 6.42 -13.26
C VAL A 97 -14.17 6.29 -14.71
N HIS A 98 -15.40 5.80 -14.93
CA HIS A 98 -16.03 5.70 -16.25
C HIS A 98 -16.28 7.07 -16.93
N LYS A 99 -16.18 8.17 -16.18
CA LYS A 99 -16.30 9.54 -16.70
C LYS A 99 -15.02 10.00 -17.40
N ILE A 100 -13.88 9.35 -17.18
CA ILE A 100 -12.63 9.65 -17.87
C ILE A 100 -12.74 9.19 -19.33
N LYS A 101 -12.59 10.11 -20.29
CA LYS A 101 -12.75 9.85 -21.74
C LYS A 101 -11.46 9.93 -22.55
N VAL A 102 -10.39 10.43 -21.94
CA VAL A 102 -9.07 10.48 -22.59
C VAL A 102 -8.41 9.09 -22.52
N PRO A 103 -7.46 8.78 -23.42
CA PRO A 103 -6.66 7.57 -23.30
C PRO A 103 -5.95 7.52 -21.93
N CYS A 104 -6.08 6.39 -21.25
CA CYS A 104 -5.45 6.16 -19.94
C CYS A 104 -4.57 4.92 -20.00
N LEU A 105 -3.31 5.10 -19.60
CA LEU A 105 -2.41 3.99 -19.33
C LEU A 105 -2.62 3.57 -17.87
N VAL A 106 -2.76 2.27 -17.66
CA VAL A 106 -2.92 1.67 -16.34
C VAL A 106 -1.77 0.69 -16.14
N ILE A 107 -0.99 0.90 -15.07
CA ILE A 107 0.20 0.10 -14.77
C ILE A 107 0.11 -0.37 -13.32
N ASN A 108 0.44 -1.65 -13.12
CA ASN A 108 0.75 -2.24 -11.83
C ASN A 108 1.79 -3.36 -12.04
N ALA A 109 2.23 -3.98 -10.96
CA ALA A 109 3.18 -5.10 -11.00
C ALA A 109 2.67 -6.33 -10.23
N GLU A 110 3.27 -7.49 -10.51
CA GLU A 110 2.92 -8.79 -9.89
C GLU A 110 2.94 -8.75 -8.35
N TRP A 111 3.89 -8.01 -7.77
CA TRP A 111 4.13 -7.93 -6.32
C TRP A 111 3.64 -6.61 -5.70
N ASP A 112 2.97 -5.77 -6.48
CA ASP A 112 2.51 -4.45 -6.07
C ASP A 112 1.44 -4.55 -4.96
N GLU A 113 1.45 -3.60 -4.03
CA GLU A 113 0.33 -3.41 -3.10
C GLU A 113 -0.95 -2.95 -3.83
N GLY A 114 -0.78 -2.25 -4.96
CA GLY A 114 -1.78 -1.93 -5.98
C GLY A 114 -2.12 -3.13 -6.89
N ARG A 115 -2.70 -4.19 -6.33
CA ARG A 115 -2.94 -5.47 -7.03
C ARG A 115 -3.99 -5.37 -8.15
N ASP A 116 -4.01 -6.38 -9.03
CA ASP A 116 -4.92 -6.49 -10.17
C ASP A 116 -6.40 -6.21 -9.84
N ARG A 117 -6.86 -6.58 -8.64
CA ARG A 117 -8.25 -6.34 -8.22
C ARG A 117 -8.61 -4.84 -8.16
N GLN A 118 -7.64 -3.98 -7.88
CA GLN A 118 -7.84 -2.53 -7.83
C GLN A 118 -7.81 -1.91 -9.24
N VAL A 119 -7.21 -2.62 -10.18
CA VAL A 119 -6.82 -2.12 -11.49
C VAL A 119 -7.76 -2.62 -12.59
N PHE A 120 -8.24 -3.86 -12.45
CA PHE A 120 -9.08 -4.54 -13.43
C PHE A 120 -10.37 -5.08 -12.78
N ARG A 121 -11.52 -4.61 -13.27
CA ARG A 121 -12.85 -5.20 -13.01
C ARG A 121 -13.30 -5.98 -14.25
N GLY A 122 -12.76 -7.19 -14.44
CA GLY A 122 -13.13 -8.10 -15.52
C GLY A 122 -12.44 -9.46 -15.38
N PRO A 123 -12.85 -10.49 -16.14
CA PRO A 123 -12.09 -11.73 -16.19
C PRO A 123 -10.66 -11.41 -16.61
N TYR A 124 -9.71 -11.78 -15.76
CA TYR A 124 -8.28 -11.63 -16.01
C TYR A 124 -7.96 -12.29 -17.36
N THR A 125 -7.74 -11.47 -18.38
CA THR A 125 -7.13 -11.91 -19.63
C THR A 125 -5.69 -11.47 -19.51
N PRO A 126 -4.73 -12.38 -19.23
CA PRO A 126 -3.35 -11.99 -19.12
C PRO A 126 -2.96 -11.30 -20.42
N LEU A 127 -2.62 -10.01 -20.33
CA LEU A 127 -1.98 -9.29 -21.42
C LEU A 127 -0.63 -9.99 -21.64
N LYS A 128 -0.59 -10.94 -22.57
CA LYS A 128 0.67 -11.36 -23.20
C LYS A 128 1.22 -10.11 -23.87
N SER A 129 2.14 -9.41 -23.19
CA SER A 129 3.03 -8.41 -23.75
C SER A 129 2.38 -7.50 -24.81
N ALA A 130 1.50 -6.59 -24.39
CA ALA A 130 1.18 -5.43 -25.22
C ALA A 130 2.30 -4.39 -25.01
N LEU A 131 3.43 -4.62 -25.69
CA LEU A 131 4.23 -3.51 -26.20
C LEU A 131 3.41 -2.86 -27.33
N CYS A 132 3.54 -1.54 -27.44
CA CYS A 132 2.90 -0.68 -28.45
C CYS A 132 2.70 -1.31 -29.84
#